data_AF-A0A7C5PK90-F1
#
_entry.id   AF-A0A7C5PK90-F1
#
_cell.length_a   1.000
_cell.length_b   1.000
_cell.length_c   1.000
_cell.angle_alpha   90.00
_cell.angle_beta   90.00
_cell.angle_gamma   90.00
#
_symmetry.space_group_name_H-M   'P 1'
#
loop_
_entity.id
_entity.type
_entity.pdbx_description
1 polymer ?
#
loop_
_entity_poly.entity_id
_entity_poly.type
_entity_poly.pdbx_seq_one_letter_code
_entity_poly.pdbx_strand_id
1 'polypeptide(L)' 'SVLIAAIGLSLWAPLPHTLKRRLGLAGWVFVAGIVLFATPVFLAAFTGSRAIIMATPVGGLTLMAGWALLIWAAAKKP' A
#
# COMPACT_ATOMS: atom_id res chain seq x y z
N SER A 1 25.62 -3.00 -4.87
CA SER A 1 25.85 -4.43 -4.54
C SER A 1 25.14 -4.86 -3.25
N VAL A 2 25.35 -4.19 -2.09
CA VAL A 2 24.72 -4.58 -0.81
C VAL A 2 23.19 -4.50 -0.82
N LEU A 3 22.59 -3.44 -1.39
CA LEU A 3 21.12 -3.30 -1.48
C LEU A 3 20.47 -4.39 -2.34
N ILE A 4 21.10 -4.77 -3.45
CA ILE A 4 20.62 -5.82 -4.35
C ILE A 4 20.74 -7.19 -3.66
N ALA A 5 21.83 -7.44 -2.94
CA ALA A 5 22.01 -8.67 -2.16
C ALA A 5 20.99 -8.76 -1.00
N ALA A 6 20.69 -7.65 -0.32
CA ALA A 6 19.69 -7.60 0.74
C ALA A 6 18.26 -7.85 0.20
N ILE A 7 17.93 -7.26 -0.95
CA ILE A 7 16.65 -7.53 -1.65
C ILE A 7 16.58 -8.99 -2.11
N GLY A 8 17.67 -9.52 -2.67
CA GLY A 8 17.76 -10.92 -3.14
C GLY A 8 17.61 -11.95 -2.00
N LEU A 9 18.25 -11.70 -0.85
CA LEU A 9 18.09 -12.53 0.34
C LEU A 9 16.67 -12.44 0.92
N SER A 10 16.06 -11.25 0.90
CA SER A 10 14.69 -11.05 1.38
C SER A 10 13.65 -11.72 0.47
N LEU A 11 13.94 -11.91 -0.82
CA LEU A 11 13.09 -12.64 -1.77
C LEU A 11 13.28 -14.16 -1.67
N TRP A 12 14.47 -14.62 -1.29
CA TRP A 12 14.76 -16.05 -1.11
C TRP A 12 14.22 -16.60 0.21
N ALA A 13 14.22 -15.80 1.28
CA ALA A 13 13.80 -16.26 2.60
C ALA A 13 12.35 -16.78 2.60
N PRO A 14 12.10 -18.04 2.99
CA PRO A 14 10.74 -18.58 3.06
C PRO A 14 9.96 -17.84 4.16
N LEU A 15 9.02 -17.00 3.74
CA LEU A 15 8.15 -16.27 4.65
C LEU A 15 7.15 -17.25 5.29
N PRO A 16 6.97 -17.23 6.63
CA PRO A 16 5.93 -18.01 7.27
C PRO A 16 4.55 -17.66 6.71
N HIS A 17 3.68 -18.66 6.56
CA HIS A 17 2.39 -18.52 5.87
C HIS A 17 1.51 -17.40 6.45
N THR A 18 1.56 -17.22 7.77
CA THR A 18 0.90 -16.12 8.50
C THR A 18 1.44 -14.75 8.09
N LEU A 19 2.76 -14.59 7.99
CA LEU A 19 3.40 -13.33 7.56
C LEU A 19 3.07 -13.03 6.09
N LYS A 20 3.15 -14.02 5.20
CA LYS A 20 2.77 -13.87 3.78
C LYS A 20 1.33 -13.39 3.62
N ARG A 21 0.39 -13.93 4.41
CA ARG A 21 -1.02 -13.49 4.39
C ARG A 21 -1.19 -12.04 4.88
N ARG A 22 -0.50 -11.65 5.96
CA ARG A 22 -0.55 -10.28 6.51
C ARG A 22 0.04 -9.26 5.53
N LEU A 23 1.17 -9.59 4.91
CA LEU A 23 1.77 -8.76 3.86
C LEU A 23 0.86 -8.65 2.63
N GLY A 24 0.18 -9.74 2.24
CA GLY A 24 -0.83 -9.72 1.19
C GLY A 24 -1.98 -8.77 1.49
N LEU A 25 -2.50 -8.79 2.72
CA LEU A 25 -3.52 -7.85 3.19
C LEU A 25 -3.04 -6.39 3.11
N ALA A 26 -1.84 -6.09 3.63
CA ALA A 26 -1.27 -4.75 3.53
C ALA A 26 -1.11 -4.30 2.07
N GLY A 27 -0.61 -5.18 1.20
CA GLY A 27 -0.47 -4.93 -0.24
C GLY A 27 -1.79 -4.60 -0.92
N TRP A 28 -2.86 -5.35 -0.65
CA TRP A 28 -4.18 -5.05 -1.20
C TRP A 28 -4.75 -3.72 -0.71
N VAL A 29 -4.52 -3.36 0.56
CA VAL A 29 -4.93 -2.04 1.09
C VAL A 29 -4.16 -0.91 0.41
N PHE A 30 -2.87 -1.10 0.12
CA PHE A 30 -2.11 -0.14 -0.69
C PHE A 30 -2.68 0.02 -2.09
N VAL A 31 -2.95 -1.09 -2.79
CA VAL A 31 -3.53 -1.04 -4.15
C VAL A 31 -4.87 -0.30 -4.13
N ALA A 32 -5.75 -0.62 -3.18
CA ALA A 32 -7.02 0.08 -3.02
C ALA A 32 -6.82 1.59 -2.75
N GLY A 33 -5.90 1.93 -1.85
CA GLY A 33 -5.56 3.32 -1.55
C GLY A 33 -5.01 4.09 -2.75
N ILE A 34 -4.13 3.47 -3.56
CA ILE A 34 -3.60 4.08 -4.79
C ILE A 34 -4.73 4.34 -5.79
N VAL A 35 -5.62 3.36 -6.01
CA VAL A 35 -6.74 3.51 -6.94
C VAL A 35 -7.68 4.61 -6.47
N LEU A 36 -8.05 4.62 -5.19
CA LEU A 36 -8.92 5.65 -4.60
C LEU A 36 -8.30 7.04 -4.58
N PHE A 37 -6.97 7.14 -4.47
CA PHE A 37 -6.26 8.41 -4.48
C PHE A 37 -6.08 8.95 -5.90
N ALA A 38 -5.69 8.10 -6.85
CA ALA A 38 -5.39 8.49 -8.22
C ALA A 38 -6.65 8.78 -9.03
N THR A 39 -7.71 7.99 -8.86
CA THR A 39 -8.94 8.09 -9.67
C THR A 39 -9.54 9.51 -9.62
N PRO A 40 -9.79 10.12 -8.44
CA PRO A 40 -10.37 11.45 -8.38
C PRO A 40 -9.44 12.54 -8.95
N VAL A 41 -8.12 12.39 -8.80
CA VAL A 41 -7.13 13.31 -9.39
C VAL A 41 -7.19 13.29 -10.91
N PHE A 42 -7.21 12.09 -11.50
CA PHE A 42 -7.32 11.95 -12.95
C PHE A 42 -8.67 12.46 -13.47
N LEU A 43 -9.78 12.11 -12.83
CA LEU A 43 -11.10 12.62 -13.24
C LEU A 43 -11.19 14.14 -13.12
N ALA A 44 -10.65 14.73 -12.06
CA ALA A 44 -10.64 16.18 -11.89
C ALA A 44 -9.77 16.88 -12.93
N ALA A 45 -8.69 16.24 -13.39
CA ALA A 45 -7.84 16.78 -14.48
C ALA A 45 -8.60 16.85 -15.81
N PHE A 46 -9.48 15.89 -16.11
CA PHE A 46 -10.30 15.89 -17.33
C PHE A 46 -11.54 16.79 -17.25
N THR A 47 -12.16 16.88 -16.07
CA THR A 47 -13.44 17.59 -15.89
C THR A 47 -13.30 19.01 -15.33
N GLY A 48 -12.14 19.36 -14.77
CA GLY A 48 -11.91 20.63 -14.07
C GLY A 48 -12.66 20.78 -12.73
N SER A 49 -13.40 19.75 -12.28
CA SER A 49 -14.22 19.84 -11.08
C SER A 49 -13.41 19.64 -9.81
N ARG A 50 -13.32 20.70 -8.99
CA ARG A 50 -12.67 20.65 -7.66
C ARG A 50 -13.40 19.76 -6.66
N ALA A 51 -14.70 19.53 -6.84
CA ALA A 51 -15.49 18.69 -5.94
C ALA A 51 -15.00 17.22 -5.96
N ILE A 52 -14.52 16.75 -7.12
CA ILE A 52 -13.99 15.39 -7.27
C ILE A 52 -12.70 15.20 -6.46
N ILE A 53 -11.84 16.23 -6.40
CA ILE A 53 -10.60 16.19 -5.62
C ILE A 53 -10.87 16.03 -4.13
N MET A 54 -12.04 16.48 -3.63
CA MET A 54 -12.38 16.32 -2.21
C MET A 54 -12.52 14.85 -1.78
N ALA A 55 -12.60 13.89 -2.72
CA ALA A 55 -12.56 12.46 -2.43
C ALA A 55 -11.14 11.90 -2.22
N THR A 56 -10.09 12.62 -2.63
CA THR A 56 -8.68 12.19 -2.50
C THR A 56 -8.21 11.90 -1.06
N PRO A 57 -8.67 12.60 0.00
CA PRO A 57 -8.26 12.30 1.38
C PRO A 57 -8.64 10.88 1.78
N VAL A 58 -9.72 10.31 1.23
CA VAL A 58 -10.12 8.91 1.50
C VAL A 58 -9.06 7.93 0.99
N GLY A 59 -8.54 8.15 -0.21
CA GLY A 59 -7.41 7.38 -0.73
C GLY A 59 -6.16 7.53 0.14
N GLY A 60 -5.88 8.75 0.59
CA GLY A 60 -4.76 9.05 1.50
C GLY A 60 -4.87 8.32 2.84
N LEU A 61 -6.04 8.34 3.48
CA LEU A 61 -6.31 7.60 4.72
C LEU A 61 -6.16 6.08 4.52
N THR A 62 -6.60 5.57 3.37
CA THR A 62 -6.45 4.15 3.02
C THR A 62 -4.97 3.77 2.87
N LEU A 63 -4.15 4.64 2.28
CA LEU A 63 -2.69 4.45 2.20
C LEU A 63 -2.03 4.46 3.59
N MET A 64 -2.46 5.36 4.48
CA MET A 64 -1.97 5.37 5.87
C MET A 64 -2.33 4.07 6.60
N ALA A 65 -3.54 3.53 6.38
CA ALA A 65 -3.94 2.22 6.91
C ALA A 65 -3.08 1.08 6.33
N GLY A 66 -2.71 1.15 5.05
CA GLY A 66 -1.76 0.23 4.42
C GLY A 66 -0.40 0.21 5.13
N TRP A 67 0.17 1.39 5.43
CA TRP A 67 1.41 1.51 6.20
C TRP A 67 1.28 0.96 7.61
N ALA A 68 0.17 1.27 8.31
CA ALA A 68 -0.08 0.74 9.65
C ALA A 68 -0.17 -0.80 9.64
N LEU A 69 -0.84 -1.39 8.65
CA LEU A 69 -0.93 -2.84 8.46
C LEU A 69 0.43 -3.46 8.14
N LEU A 70 1.26 -2.79 7.35
CA LEU A 70 2.60 -3.25 7.02
C LEU A 70 3.51 -3.28 8.25
N ILE A 71 3.50 -2.21 9.06
CA ILE A 71 4.23 -2.13 10.33
C ILE A 71 3.73 -3.23 11.28
N TRP A 72 2.41 -3.41 11.40
CA TRP A 72 1.83 -4.46 12.22
C TRP A 72 2.23 -5.86 11.75
N ALA A 73 2.26 -6.11 10.44
CA ALA A 73 2.69 -7.38 9.87
C ALA A 73 4.16 -7.67 10.21
N ALA A 74 5.04 -6.66 10.19
CA ALA A 74 6.45 -6.80 10.50
C ALA A 74 6.74 -6.89 12.02
N ALA A 75 6.02 -6.14 12.85
CA ALA A 75 6.23 -6.10 14.30
C ALA A 75 5.70 -7.35 15.01
N LYS A 76 4.66 -7.99 14.44
CA LYS A 76 4.06 -9.17 15.04
C LYS A 76 4.89 -10.41 14.69
N LYS A 77 5.58 -10.95 15.70
CA LYS A 77 6.34 -12.21 15.62
C LYS A 77 5.48 -13.32 14.95
N PRO A 78 6.11 -14.17 14.12
CA PRO A 78 5.42 -15.20 13.35
C PRO A 78 4.65 -16.19 14.22
#